data_AF-A0A8H3VLI6-F1
#
_entry.id   AF-A0A8H3VLI6-F1
#
_cell.length_a   1.000
_cell.length_b   1.000
_cell.length_c   1.000
_cell.angle_alpha   90.00
_cell.angle_beta   90.00
_cell.angle_gamma   90.00
#
_symmetry.space_group_name_H-M   'P 1'
#
loop_
_entity.id
_entity.type
_entity.pdbx_description
1 polymer ?
#
loop_
_entity_poly.entity_id
_entity_poly.type
_entity_poly.pdbx_seq_one_letter_code
_entity_poly.pdbx_strand_id
1 'polypeptide(L)'
;MDILSKPEFKSELAIIRLANNISKSSSAEKRSSDVSTDSTFGGTTPAGLAVELVHYKELFSKLRFSHNEQVTKEKFLKALTSDTPLFIEPQENARLEAQLAEEKAALKAHKEAVAKMAEDLERRGKELARRYEQIELQKTILADLPEQIVNLQATIETLRTEHPSPAKSSNPNLNLPLPATLSLLSERESELSSLDAQIRALQNNVPRKTRELERLESELQPLLAQKKTVVGQAKEARKRREEGGVEDMEQKGRWYRASHTALSQMLGTES
;
A
#
# COMPACT_ATOMS: atom_id res chain seq x y z
N MET A 1 -0.39 51.22 -0.59
CA MET A 1 -1.77 50.83 -0.94
C MET A 1 -2.21 49.68 -0.03
N ASP A 2 -2.42 50.07 1.22
CA ASP A 2 -3.31 49.55 2.26
C ASP A 2 -4.15 48.31 1.96
N ILE A 3 -3.74 47.18 2.54
CA ILE A 3 -4.57 45.96 2.70
C ILE A 3 -4.94 45.76 4.20
N LEU A 4 -4.66 46.74 5.06
CA LEU A 4 -4.91 46.69 6.50
C LEU A 4 -6.33 47.16 6.93
N SER A 5 -7.26 47.35 6.00
CA SER A 5 -8.63 47.81 6.30
C SER A 5 -9.67 46.67 6.38
N LYS A 6 -9.30 45.47 6.82
CA LYS A 6 -10.28 44.41 7.12
C LYS A 6 -10.86 44.60 8.53
N PRO A 7 -12.18 44.85 8.69
CA PRO A 7 -12.82 44.99 10.01
C PRO A 7 -12.92 43.66 10.78
N GLU A 8 -12.65 42.53 10.14
CA GLU A 8 -12.74 41.18 10.74
C GLU A 8 -11.62 40.89 11.75
N PHE A 9 -10.38 41.34 11.49
CA PHE A 9 -9.28 41.16 12.45
C PHE A 9 -9.46 41.99 13.72
N LYS A 10 -10.08 43.18 13.61
CA LYS A 10 -10.38 44.02 14.78
C LYS A 10 -11.46 43.41 15.68
N SER A 11 -12.38 42.62 15.11
CA SER A 11 -13.45 41.94 15.86
C SER A 11 -12.95 40.65 16.53
N GLU A 12 -12.09 39.87 15.88
CA GLU A 12 -11.41 38.73 16.53
C GLU A 12 -10.58 39.16 17.75
N LEU A 13 -9.82 40.25 17.62
CA LEU A 13 -9.05 40.81 18.73
C LEU A 13 -9.97 41.38 19.84
N ALA A 14 -11.17 41.84 19.50
CA ALA A 14 -12.14 42.32 20.48
C ALA A 14 -12.77 41.17 21.29
N ILE A 15 -13.08 40.04 20.64
CA ILE A 15 -13.64 38.84 21.29
C ILE A 15 -12.60 38.20 22.23
N ILE A 16 -11.34 38.08 21.79
CA ILE A 16 -10.25 37.56 22.63
C ILE A 16 -9.96 38.49 23.81
N ARG A 17 -10.05 39.81 23.62
CA ARG A 17 -9.95 40.79 24.72
C ARG A 17 -11.09 40.68 25.72
N LEU A 18 -12.32 40.43 25.25
CA LEU A 18 -13.47 40.25 26.12
C LEU A 18 -13.35 38.97 26.95
N ALA A 19 -12.94 37.86 26.33
CA ALA A 19 -12.68 36.59 27.01
C ALA A 19 -11.57 36.72 28.08
N ASN A 20 -10.48 37.42 27.75
CA ASN A 20 -9.39 37.66 28.71
C ASN A 20 -9.76 38.63 29.83
N ASN A 21 -10.71 39.55 29.61
CA ASN A 21 -11.17 40.48 30.66
C ASN A 21 -12.12 39.78 31.64
N ILE A 22 -12.97 38.87 31.16
CA ILE A 22 -13.83 38.03 31.99
C ILE A 22 -12.99 37.13 32.92
N SER A 23 -11.89 36.56 32.41
CA SER A 23 -10.98 35.74 33.22
C SER A 23 -10.09 36.53 34.20
N LYS A 24 -9.90 37.83 33.98
CA LYS A 24 -9.11 38.70 34.88
C LYS A 24 -9.95 39.41 35.94
N SER A 25 -11.25 39.61 35.72
CA SER A 25 -12.13 40.23 36.72
C SER A 25 -12.46 39.32 37.91
N SER A 26 -12.14 38.03 37.86
CA SER A 26 -12.38 37.08 38.96
C SER A 26 -11.28 37.07 40.03
N SER A 27 -10.21 37.88 39.90
CA SER A 27 -9.12 37.96 40.87
C SER A 27 -8.98 39.32 41.57
N ALA A 28 -10.02 40.15 41.57
CA ALA A 28 -10.05 41.43 42.28
C ALA A 28 -10.88 41.34 43.57
N GLU A 29 -10.16 41.22 44.69
CA GLU A 29 -10.48 41.72 46.03
C GLU A 29 -11.94 41.65 46.53
N LYS A 30 -12.19 40.64 47.36
CA LYS A 30 -13.25 40.58 48.37
C LYS A 30 -13.33 41.90 49.15
N ARG A 31 -14.33 42.74 48.84
CA ARG A 31 -14.85 43.74 49.78
C ARG A 31 -16.10 43.17 50.43
N SER A 32 -15.99 42.92 51.73
CA SER A 32 -17.08 42.47 52.59
C SER A 32 -18.08 43.60 52.81
N SER A 33 -19.28 43.47 52.26
CA SER A 33 -20.53 43.85 52.94
C SER A 33 -21.71 43.41 52.09
N ASP A 34 -22.68 42.85 52.79
CA ASP A 34 -24.07 42.66 52.42
C ASP A 34 -24.49 41.31 51.78
N VAL A 35 -25.67 40.90 52.24
CA VAL A 35 -26.33 39.60 52.22
C VAL A 35 -26.37 38.96 50.83
N SER A 36 -25.61 37.87 50.64
CA SER A 36 -25.93 36.66 49.84
C SER A 36 -24.68 35.79 49.72
N THR A 37 -24.23 35.20 50.82
CA THR A 37 -23.20 34.16 50.82
C THR A 37 -23.85 32.80 50.59
N ASP A 38 -24.13 32.45 49.34
CA ASP A 38 -24.23 31.04 48.91
C ASP A 38 -23.81 30.84 47.45
N SER A 39 -22.76 31.54 47.02
CA SER A 39 -22.17 31.39 45.68
C SER A 39 -20.92 30.49 45.73
N THR A 40 -21.02 29.33 46.38
CA THR A 40 -19.95 28.30 46.38
C THR A 40 -20.31 27.14 45.44
N PHE A 41 -21.17 27.35 44.46
CA PHE A 41 -21.49 26.35 43.44
C PHE A 41 -20.73 26.63 42.14
N GLY A 42 -19.56 26.00 42.01
CA GLY A 42 -19.02 25.54 40.72
C GLY A 42 -18.97 26.53 39.56
N GLY A 43 -18.23 27.63 39.72
CA GLY A 43 -17.83 28.46 38.59
C GLY A 43 -17.08 27.62 37.55
N THR A 44 -17.41 27.85 36.27
CA THR A 44 -16.78 27.37 35.01
C THR A 44 -17.43 26.21 34.25
N THR A 45 -18.44 25.50 34.78
CA THR A 45 -19.17 24.51 33.97
C THR A 45 -20.46 25.12 33.36
N PRO A 46 -20.82 24.80 32.11
CA PRO A 46 -22.02 25.34 31.46
C PRO A 46 -23.32 24.96 32.21
N ALA A 47 -23.31 23.86 32.95
CA ALA A 47 -24.40 23.46 33.83
C ALA A 47 -24.54 24.37 35.07
N GLY A 48 -23.42 24.85 35.65
CA GLY A 48 -23.44 25.79 36.78
C GLY A 48 -24.03 27.14 36.41
N LEU A 49 -23.65 27.69 35.24
CA LEU A 49 -24.20 28.95 34.74
C LEU A 49 -25.72 28.90 34.51
N ALA A 50 -26.25 27.76 34.05
CA ALA A 50 -27.69 27.61 33.86
C ALA A 50 -28.45 27.68 35.19
N VAL A 51 -27.90 27.10 36.27
CA VAL A 51 -28.50 27.15 37.61
C VAL A 51 -28.43 28.55 38.20
N GLU A 52 -27.31 29.26 38.03
CA GLU A 52 -27.17 30.65 38.46
C GLU A 52 -28.16 31.59 37.75
N LEU A 53 -28.35 31.43 36.43
CA LEU A 53 -29.31 32.25 35.67
C LEU A 53 -30.75 32.05 36.17
N VAL A 54 -31.12 30.82 36.55
CA VAL A 54 -32.43 30.53 37.14
C VAL A 54 -32.56 31.20 38.50
N HIS A 55 -31.54 31.07 39.36
CA HIS A 55 -31.53 31.69 40.68
C HIS A 55 -31.66 33.23 40.61
N TYR A 56 -30.87 33.88 39.75
CA TYR A 56 -30.95 35.34 39.58
C TYR A 56 -32.31 35.77 39.04
N LYS A 57 -32.89 35.03 38.09
CA LYS A 57 -34.23 35.31 37.58
C LYS A 57 -35.27 35.29 38.70
N GLU A 58 -35.20 34.32 39.60
CA GLU A 58 -36.08 34.24 40.76
C GLU A 58 -35.84 35.39 41.75
N LEU A 59 -34.59 35.70 42.09
CA LEU A 59 -34.24 36.82 42.97
C LEU A 59 -34.75 38.15 42.41
N PHE A 60 -34.50 38.44 41.14
CA PHE A 60 -34.99 39.66 40.49
C PHE A 60 -36.51 39.71 40.42
N SER A 61 -37.19 38.57 40.24
CA SER A 61 -38.65 38.54 40.27
C SER A 61 -39.20 38.91 41.66
N LYS A 62 -38.59 38.41 42.73
CA LYS A 62 -38.95 38.75 44.12
C LYS A 62 -38.66 40.21 44.44
N LEU A 63 -37.49 40.71 44.03
CA LEU A 63 -37.10 42.10 44.24
C LEU A 63 -38.03 43.06 43.49
N ARG A 64 -38.37 42.74 42.23
CA ARG A 64 -39.33 43.51 41.44
C ARG A 64 -40.72 43.51 42.08
N PHE A 65 -41.18 42.37 42.62
CA PHE A 65 -42.46 42.30 43.33
C PHE A 65 -42.44 43.20 44.59
N SER A 66 -41.44 43.03 45.45
CA SER A 66 -41.26 43.83 46.68
C SER A 66 -41.21 45.33 46.38
N HIS A 67 -40.45 45.74 45.36
CA HIS A 67 -40.36 47.15 44.97
C HIS A 67 -41.70 47.71 44.48
N ASN A 68 -42.42 46.99 43.60
CA ASN A 68 -43.74 47.45 43.14
C ASN A 68 -44.74 47.52 44.29
N GLU A 69 -44.71 46.56 45.22
CA GLU A 69 -45.54 46.57 46.41
C GLU A 69 -45.21 47.77 47.32
N GLN A 70 -43.94 48.07 47.54
CA GLN A 70 -43.54 49.22 48.36
C GLN A 70 -43.94 50.53 47.69
N VAL A 71 -43.67 50.71 46.39
CA VAL A 71 -44.02 51.93 45.65
C VAL A 71 -45.54 52.14 45.63
N THR A 72 -46.32 51.07 45.48
CA THR A 72 -47.79 51.17 45.51
C THR A 72 -48.31 51.50 46.91
N LYS A 73 -47.78 50.88 47.97
CA LYS A 73 -48.09 51.23 49.37
C LYS A 73 -47.76 52.70 49.65
N GLU A 74 -46.58 53.18 49.25
CA GLU A 74 -46.17 54.57 49.43
C GLU A 74 -47.07 55.54 48.65
N LYS A 75 -47.39 55.23 47.39
CA LYS A 75 -48.31 56.05 46.59
C LYS A 75 -49.71 56.08 47.20
N PHE A 76 -50.21 54.96 47.71
CA PHE A 76 -51.51 54.88 48.37
C PHE A 76 -51.55 55.71 49.67
N LEU A 77 -50.52 55.59 50.52
CA LEU A 77 -50.42 56.40 51.73
C LEU A 77 -50.30 57.89 51.41
N LYS A 78 -49.51 58.25 50.39
CA LYS A 78 -49.42 59.63 49.90
C LYS A 78 -50.77 60.14 49.41
N ALA A 79 -51.52 59.34 48.66
CA ALA A 79 -52.86 59.70 48.18
C ALA A 79 -53.89 59.89 49.32
N LEU A 80 -53.79 59.11 50.39
CA LEU A 80 -54.63 59.27 51.59
C LEU A 80 -54.24 60.50 52.43
N THR A 81 -52.95 60.84 52.46
CA THR A 81 -52.40 61.90 53.32
C THR A 81 -52.34 63.26 52.60
N SER A 82 -52.43 63.30 51.28
CA SER A 82 -52.46 64.54 50.50
C SER A 82 -53.84 65.20 50.60
N ASP A 83 -53.88 66.47 51.02
CA ASP A 83 -55.12 67.27 51.11
C ASP A 83 -55.85 67.49 49.77
N THR A 84 -55.18 67.25 48.63
CA THR A 84 -55.78 67.34 47.30
C THR A 84 -56.11 65.94 46.80
N PRO A 85 -57.40 65.59 46.56
CA PRO A 85 -57.75 64.29 46.03
C PRO A 85 -57.14 64.13 44.63
N LEU A 86 -56.34 63.08 44.44
CA LEU A 86 -55.80 62.69 43.14
C LEU A 86 -56.95 62.17 42.27
N PHE A 87 -57.49 63.04 41.41
CA PHE A 87 -58.50 62.65 40.42
C PHE A 87 -57.78 62.07 39.20
N ILE A 88 -57.86 60.76 39.03
CA ILE A 88 -57.40 60.12 37.80
C ILE A 88 -58.46 60.40 36.75
N GLU A 89 -58.16 61.30 35.81
CA GLU A 89 -59.10 61.63 34.76
C GLU A 89 -59.22 60.44 33.79
N PRO A 90 -60.44 59.97 33.46
CA PRO A 90 -60.63 58.85 32.53
C PRO A 90 -59.92 59.05 31.19
N GLN A 91 -59.72 60.30 30.77
CA GLN A 91 -59.00 60.67 29.55
C GLN A 91 -57.49 60.45 29.65
N GLU A 92 -56.88 60.67 30.81
CA GLU A 92 -55.47 60.39 31.05
C GLU A 92 -55.21 58.88 31.03
N ASN A 93 -56.10 58.09 31.63
CA ASN A 93 -56.06 56.62 31.57
C ASN A 93 -56.16 56.11 30.13
N ALA A 94 -57.12 56.62 29.34
CA ALA A 94 -57.28 56.22 27.95
C ALA A 94 -56.02 56.54 27.11
N ARG A 95 -55.35 57.68 27.38
CA ARG A 95 -54.10 58.05 26.72
C ARG A 95 -52.95 57.13 27.11
N LEU A 96 -52.80 56.82 28.39
CA LEU A 96 -51.76 55.90 28.89
C LEU A 96 -51.98 54.48 28.37
N GLU A 97 -53.23 54.01 28.29
CA GLU A 97 -53.56 52.71 27.70
C GLU A 97 -53.20 52.64 26.21
N ALA A 98 -53.45 53.72 25.45
CA ALA A 98 -53.05 53.79 24.05
C ALA A 98 -51.53 53.75 23.86
N GLN A 99 -50.78 54.53 24.65
CA GLN A 99 -49.31 54.51 24.63
C GLN A 99 -48.75 53.13 25.02
N LEU A 100 -49.32 52.52 26.05
CA LEU A 100 -48.90 51.20 26.54
C LEU A 100 -49.21 50.11 25.50
N ALA A 101 -50.31 50.24 24.75
CA ALA A 101 -50.61 49.35 23.63
C ALA A 101 -49.57 49.46 22.49
N GLU A 102 -49.17 50.68 22.14
CA GLU A 102 -48.13 50.94 21.13
C GLU A 102 -46.77 50.38 21.57
N GLU A 103 -46.33 50.70 22.79
CA GLU A 103 -45.07 50.20 23.34
C GLU A 103 -45.06 48.68 23.48
N LYS A 104 -46.18 48.06 23.87
CA LYS A 104 -46.31 46.60 23.91
C LYS A 104 -46.21 45.99 22.51
N ALA A 105 -46.79 46.61 21.50
CA ALA A 105 -46.68 46.14 20.12
C ALA A 105 -45.23 46.22 19.62
N ALA A 106 -44.55 47.33 19.86
CA ALA A 106 -43.13 47.51 19.53
C ALA A 106 -42.24 46.48 20.27
N LEU A 107 -42.47 46.28 21.58
CA LEU A 107 -41.73 45.30 22.36
C LEU A 107 -41.94 43.87 21.87
N LYS A 108 -43.17 43.50 21.47
CA LYS A 108 -43.44 42.18 20.87
C LYS A 108 -42.67 42.01 19.55
N ALA A 109 -42.72 43.00 18.67
CA ALA A 109 -41.99 42.97 17.41
C ALA A 109 -40.47 42.82 17.62
N HIS A 110 -39.90 43.55 18.59
CA HIS A 110 -38.49 43.41 18.94
C HIS A 110 -38.15 42.04 19.53
N LYS A 111 -39.00 41.49 20.40
CA LYS A 111 -38.79 40.14 20.95
C LYS A 111 -38.79 39.08 19.85
N GLU A 112 -39.71 39.18 18.89
CA GLU A 112 -39.75 38.27 17.75
C GLU A 112 -38.51 38.43 16.85
N ALA A 113 -38.05 39.66 16.61
CA ALA A 113 -36.84 39.91 15.85
C ALA A 113 -35.58 39.33 16.53
N VAL A 114 -35.45 39.51 17.84
CA VAL A 114 -34.34 38.95 18.63
C VAL A 114 -34.40 37.43 18.66
N ALA A 115 -35.59 36.84 18.81
CA ALA A 115 -35.77 35.38 18.76
C ALA A 115 -35.31 34.80 17.43
N LYS A 116 -35.73 35.41 16.30
CA LYS A 116 -35.27 35.02 14.96
C LYS A 116 -33.76 35.15 14.80
N MET A 117 -33.18 36.24 15.30
CA MET A 117 -31.73 36.45 15.23
C MET A 117 -30.96 35.41 16.06
N ALA A 118 -31.48 35.01 17.22
CA ALA A 118 -30.90 33.98 18.05
C ALA A 118 -30.95 32.59 17.37
N GLU A 119 -32.08 32.24 16.76
CA GLU A 119 -32.23 31.01 15.97
C GLU A 119 -31.25 30.97 14.78
N ASP A 120 -31.11 32.09 14.06
CA ASP A 120 -30.17 32.20 12.95
C ASP A 120 -28.71 32.10 13.40
N LEU A 121 -28.36 32.69 14.54
CA LEU A 121 -27.03 32.57 15.14
C LEU A 121 -26.74 31.14 15.55
N GLU A 122 -27.69 30.45 16.18
CA GLU A 122 -27.53 29.04 16.55
C GLU A 122 -27.33 28.15 15.33
N ARG A 123 -28.15 28.36 14.29
CA ARG A 123 -28.04 27.64 13.01
C ARG A 123 -26.66 27.85 12.37
N ARG A 124 -26.20 29.10 12.28
CA ARG A 124 -24.88 29.44 11.73
C ARG A 124 -23.74 28.89 12.60
N GLY A 125 -23.89 28.91 13.92
CA GLY A 125 -22.94 28.33 14.85
C GLY A 125 -22.76 26.82 14.64
N LYS A 126 -23.87 26.09 14.47
CA LYS A 126 -23.84 24.65 14.14
C LYS A 126 -23.20 24.37 12.77
N GLU A 127 -23.52 25.18 11.77
CA GLU A 127 -22.91 25.05 10.43
C GLU A 127 -21.41 25.33 10.46
N LEU A 128 -20.97 26.35 11.19
CA LEU A 128 -19.57 26.70 11.37
C LEU A 128 -18.81 25.59 12.09
N ALA A 129 -19.36 25.03 13.17
CA ALA A 129 -18.75 23.92 13.89
C ALA A 129 -18.52 22.70 12.98
N ARG A 130 -19.52 22.31 12.18
CA ARG A 130 -19.39 21.21 11.21
C ARG A 130 -18.32 21.48 10.16
N ARG A 131 -18.27 22.71 9.62
CA ARG A 131 -17.23 23.10 8.65
C ARG A 131 -15.84 23.07 9.27
N TYR A 132 -15.71 23.52 10.51
CA TYR A 132 -14.45 23.50 11.24
C TYR A 132 -13.95 22.06 11.45
N GLU A 133 -14.83 21.15 11.90
CA GLU A 133 -14.51 19.72 12.03
C GLU A 133 -14.07 19.10 10.70
N GLN A 134 -14.76 19.43 9.60
CA GLN A 134 -14.39 18.95 8.27
C GLN A 134 -13.01 19.46 7.83
N ILE A 135 -12.71 20.73 8.08
CA ILE A 135 -11.42 21.34 7.74
C ILE A 135 -10.30 20.71 8.57
N GLU A 136 -10.51 20.47 9.86
CA GLU A 136 -9.52 19.80 10.72
C GLU A 136 -9.23 18.37 10.22
N LEU A 137 -10.27 17.62 9.82
CA LEU A 137 -10.07 16.29 9.23
C LEU A 137 -9.31 16.35 7.89
N GLN A 138 -9.64 17.32 7.02
CA GLN A 138 -8.91 17.51 5.77
C GLN A 138 -7.45 17.90 6.01
N LYS A 139 -7.19 18.69 7.06
CA LYS A 139 -5.85 19.11 7.46
C LYS A 139 -5.01 17.95 7.95
N THR A 140 -5.57 16.99 8.70
CA THR A 140 -4.85 15.77 9.10
C THR A 140 -4.50 14.93 7.88
N ILE A 141 -5.46 14.71 6.97
CA ILE A 141 -5.19 13.99 5.71
C ILE A 141 -4.09 14.67 4.90
N LEU A 142 -4.13 16.00 4.80
CA LEU A 142 -3.13 16.77 4.06
C LEU A 142 -1.74 16.71 4.73
N ALA A 143 -1.68 16.57 6.05
CA ALA A 143 -0.43 16.39 6.78
C ALA A 143 0.20 15.01 6.51
N ASP A 144 -0.62 13.96 6.34
CA ASP A 144 -0.16 12.58 6.08
C ASP A 144 0.22 12.34 4.60
N LEU A 145 -0.37 13.12 3.68
CA LEU A 145 -0.21 12.92 2.24
C LEU A 145 1.25 13.03 1.73
N PRO A 146 2.09 13.99 2.18
CA PRO A 146 3.49 14.07 1.77
C PRO A 146 4.29 12.82 2.12
N GLU A 147 4.08 12.24 3.30
CA GLU A 147 4.75 11.00 3.71
C GLU A 147 4.33 9.84 2.81
N GLN A 148 3.03 9.73 2.51
CA GLN A 148 2.53 8.72 1.57
C GLN A 148 3.12 8.89 0.18
N ILE A 149 3.27 10.13 -0.32
CA ILE A 149 3.91 10.40 -1.61
C ILE A 149 5.37 9.97 -1.60
N VAL A 150 6.13 10.29 -0.56
CA VAL A 150 7.54 9.89 -0.44
C VAL A 150 7.66 8.37 -0.38
N ASN A 151 6.82 7.71 0.41
CA ASN A 151 6.78 6.25 0.48
C ASN A 151 6.44 5.63 -0.88
N LEU A 152 5.43 6.16 -1.59
CA LEU A 152 5.06 5.68 -2.92
C LEU A 152 6.18 5.92 -3.93
N GLN A 153 6.87 7.06 -3.90
CA GLN A 153 8.01 7.33 -4.76
C GLN A 153 9.16 6.35 -4.50
N ALA A 154 9.48 6.08 -3.23
CA ALA A 154 10.47 5.08 -2.86
C ALA A 154 10.07 3.67 -3.34
N THR A 155 8.78 3.29 -3.24
CA THR A 155 8.30 2.02 -3.79
C THR A 155 8.39 1.96 -5.31
N ILE A 156 8.15 3.07 -6.01
CA ILE A 156 8.30 3.14 -7.47
C ILE A 156 9.78 3.02 -7.86
N GLU A 157 10.69 3.66 -7.14
CA GLU A 157 12.12 3.57 -7.38
C GLU A 157 12.64 2.15 -7.13
N THR A 158 12.29 1.53 -6.01
CA THR A 158 12.64 0.13 -5.72
C THR A 158 12.12 -0.82 -6.80
N LEU A 159 10.83 -0.72 -7.16
CA LEU A 159 10.27 -1.53 -8.25
C LEU A 159 10.97 -1.29 -9.59
N ARG A 160 11.38 -0.05 -9.90
CA ARG A 160 12.16 0.25 -11.11
C ARG A 160 13.58 -0.32 -11.07
N THR A 161 14.16 -0.50 -9.89
CA THR A 161 15.48 -1.13 -9.73
C THR A 161 15.40 -2.66 -9.77
N GLU A 162 14.39 -3.26 -9.14
CA GLU A 162 14.15 -4.71 -9.13
C GLU A 162 13.67 -5.20 -10.50
N HIS A 163 12.81 -4.42 -11.14
CA HIS A 163 12.28 -4.65 -12.47
C HIS A 163 12.67 -3.48 -13.37
N PRO A 164 13.95 -3.43 -13.81
CA PRO A 164 14.33 -2.49 -14.84
C PRO A 164 13.38 -2.72 -16.01
N SER A 165 12.67 -1.66 -16.41
CA SER A 165 11.75 -1.64 -17.54
C SER A 165 12.31 -2.51 -18.68
N PRO A 166 11.47 -3.19 -19.49
CA PRO A 166 11.91 -3.95 -20.67
C PRO A 166 12.57 -3.05 -21.76
N ALA A 167 13.09 -1.88 -21.43
CA ALA A 167 14.02 -1.12 -22.25
C ALA A 167 15.47 -1.22 -21.74
N LYS A 168 15.69 -1.74 -20.52
CA LYS A 168 17.00 -1.79 -19.84
C LYS A 168 17.51 -3.21 -19.57
N SER A 169 16.74 -4.24 -19.90
CA SER A 169 17.27 -5.60 -19.78
C SER A 169 18.38 -5.79 -20.83
N SER A 170 19.48 -6.42 -20.43
CA SER A 170 20.62 -6.72 -21.32
C SER A 170 20.23 -7.67 -22.47
N ASN A 171 19.09 -8.34 -22.36
CA ASN A 171 18.60 -9.30 -23.35
C ASN A 171 17.62 -8.61 -24.30
N PRO A 172 17.98 -8.40 -25.57
CA PRO A 172 17.12 -7.70 -26.53
C PRO A 172 15.77 -8.39 -26.75
N ASN A 173 15.69 -9.70 -26.55
CA ASN A 173 14.45 -10.49 -26.65
C ASN A 173 13.44 -10.18 -25.53
N LEU A 174 13.89 -9.70 -24.37
CA LEU A 174 13.02 -9.28 -23.26
C LEU A 174 12.52 -7.83 -23.43
N ASN A 175 13.06 -7.12 -24.44
CA ASN A 175 12.69 -5.75 -24.76
C ASN A 175 11.74 -5.66 -25.97
N LEU A 176 11.24 -6.80 -26.43
CA LEU A 176 10.36 -6.89 -27.58
C LEU A 176 8.93 -6.46 -27.18
N PRO A 177 8.20 -5.77 -28.07
CA PRO A 177 6.78 -5.53 -27.88
C PRO A 177 6.01 -6.85 -27.89
N LEU A 178 4.85 -6.89 -27.23
CA LEU A 178 4.03 -8.10 -27.05
C LEU A 178 3.78 -8.93 -28.34
N PRO A 179 3.51 -8.32 -29.52
CA PRO A 179 3.36 -9.11 -30.75
C PRO A 179 4.64 -9.84 -31.16
N ALA A 180 5.80 -9.20 -30.97
CA ALA A 180 7.10 -9.77 -31.33
C ALA A 180 7.56 -10.84 -30.32
N THR A 181 7.18 -10.74 -29.04
CA THR A 181 7.43 -11.81 -28.08
C THR A 181 6.59 -13.04 -28.37
N LEU A 182 5.33 -12.87 -28.78
CA LEU A 182 4.44 -13.97 -29.18
C LEU A 182 4.96 -14.69 -30.44
N SER A 183 5.45 -13.96 -31.44
CA SER A 183 6.06 -14.59 -32.63
C SER A 183 7.35 -15.33 -32.31
N LEU A 184 8.19 -14.77 -31.44
CA LEU A 184 9.42 -15.44 -31.00
C LEU A 184 9.09 -16.71 -30.20
N LEU A 185 8.07 -16.66 -29.35
CA LEU A 185 7.62 -17.81 -28.57
C LEU A 185 7.12 -18.94 -29.46
N SER A 186 6.30 -18.64 -30.48
CA SER A 186 5.83 -19.66 -31.42
C SER A 186 6.96 -20.27 -32.27
N GLU A 187 7.95 -19.47 -32.67
CA GLU A 187 9.15 -19.96 -33.35
C GLU A 187 9.91 -20.95 -32.45
N ARG A 188 10.18 -20.60 -31.19
CA ARG A 188 10.87 -21.48 -30.24
C ARG A 188 10.08 -22.74 -29.89
N GLU A 189 8.77 -22.66 -29.78
CA GLU A 189 7.92 -23.83 -29.61
C GLU A 189 8.00 -24.78 -30.82
N SER A 190 8.04 -24.23 -32.04
CA SER A 190 8.21 -25.03 -33.25
C SER A 190 9.59 -25.68 -33.32
N GLU A 191 10.65 -24.97 -32.94
CA GLU A 191 12.02 -25.50 -32.85
C GLU A 191 12.12 -26.62 -31.81
N LEU A 192 11.54 -26.43 -30.62
CA LEU A 192 11.49 -27.45 -29.59
C LEU A 192 10.76 -28.70 -30.07
N SER A 193 9.62 -28.53 -30.74
CA SER A 193 8.86 -29.67 -31.29
C SER A 193 9.66 -30.44 -32.36
N SER A 194 10.44 -29.74 -33.18
CA SER A 194 11.32 -30.34 -34.19
C SER A 194 12.49 -31.08 -33.54
N LEU A 195 13.14 -30.48 -32.54
CA LEU A 195 14.20 -31.13 -31.77
C LEU A 195 13.68 -32.38 -31.06
N ASP A 196 12.51 -32.33 -30.44
CA ASP A 196 11.88 -33.49 -29.80
C ASP A 196 11.55 -34.60 -30.80
N ALA A 197 11.16 -34.26 -32.03
CA ALA A 197 10.96 -35.24 -33.10
C ALA A 197 12.28 -35.88 -33.53
N GLN A 198 13.36 -35.09 -33.63
CA GLN A 198 14.71 -35.58 -33.95
C GLN A 198 15.26 -36.47 -32.84
N ILE A 199 15.10 -36.08 -31.57
CA ILE A 199 15.50 -36.88 -30.41
C ILE A 199 14.77 -38.23 -30.44
N ARG A 200 13.44 -38.22 -30.68
CA ARG A 200 12.66 -39.47 -30.81
C ARG A 200 13.14 -40.34 -31.98
N ALA A 201 13.45 -39.74 -33.13
CA ALA A 201 13.96 -40.48 -34.29
C ALA A 201 15.34 -41.12 -34.01
N LEU A 202 16.24 -40.37 -33.35
CA LEU A 202 17.55 -40.88 -32.95
C LEU A 202 17.44 -41.97 -31.89
N GLN A 203 16.60 -41.79 -30.87
CA GLN A 203 16.32 -42.81 -29.85
C GLN A 203 15.78 -44.11 -30.47
N ASN A 204 15.03 -44.04 -31.56
CA ASN A 204 14.57 -45.22 -32.30
C ASN A 204 15.64 -45.85 -33.20
N ASN A 205 16.58 -45.06 -33.72
CA ASN A 205 17.64 -45.53 -34.61
C ASN A 205 18.84 -46.12 -33.87
N VAL A 206 19.19 -45.59 -32.69
CA VAL A 206 20.28 -46.11 -31.84
C VAL A 206 20.14 -47.62 -31.60
N PRO A 207 19.02 -48.18 -31.12
CA PRO A 207 18.90 -49.61 -30.86
C PRO A 207 18.93 -50.45 -32.15
N ARG A 208 18.52 -49.88 -33.29
CA ARG A 208 18.63 -50.57 -34.58
C ARG A 208 20.09 -50.67 -35.01
N LYS A 209 20.84 -49.57 -34.91
CA LYS A 209 22.27 -49.53 -35.23
C LYS A 209 23.11 -50.35 -34.25
N THR A 210 22.77 -50.42 -32.97
CA THR A 210 23.46 -51.33 -32.03
C THR A 210 23.24 -52.79 -32.41
N ARG A 211 22.01 -53.19 -32.79
CA ARG A 211 21.73 -54.56 -33.27
C ARG A 211 22.44 -54.88 -34.59
N GLU A 212 22.53 -53.92 -35.51
CA GLU A 212 23.31 -54.07 -36.75
C GLU A 212 24.81 -54.25 -36.45
N LEU A 213 25.36 -53.48 -35.51
CA LEU A 213 26.75 -53.61 -35.08
C LEU A 213 27.00 -54.96 -34.39
N GLU A 214 26.15 -55.38 -33.44
CA GLU A 214 26.24 -56.69 -32.79
C GLU A 214 26.19 -57.83 -33.81
N ARG A 215 25.34 -57.72 -34.84
CA ARG A 215 25.27 -58.70 -35.93
C ARG A 215 26.57 -58.72 -36.73
N LEU A 216 27.07 -57.57 -37.17
CA LEU A 216 28.33 -57.50 -37.93
C LEU A 216 29.52 -57.99 -37.10
N GLU A 217 29.57 -57.68 -35.81
CA GLU A 217 30.58 -58.22 -34.89
C GLU A 217 30.50 -59.75 -34.82
N SER A 218 29.28 -60.30 -34.72
CA SER A 218 29.08 -61.76 -34.72
C SER A 218 29.48 -62.43 -36.03
N GLU A 219 29.29 -61.77 -37.17
CA GLU A 219 29.72 -62.26 -38.50
C GLU A 219 31.24 -62.11 -38.70
N LEU A 220 31.86 -61.09 -38.10
CA LEU A 220 33.30 -60.82 -38.20
C LEU A 220 34.14 -61.78 -37.34
N GLN A 221 33.63 -62.23 -36.18
CA GLN A 221 34.30 -63.21 -35.31
C GLN A 221 34.73 -64.51 -36.03
N PRO A 222 33.87 -65.25 -36.75
CA PRO A 222 34.27 -66.46 -37.45
C PRO A 222 35.23 -66.17 -38.61
N LEU A 223 35.08 -65.05 -39.30
CA LEU A 223 36.02 -64.64 -40.37
C LEU A 223 37.42 -64.33 -39.81
N LEU A 224 37.52 -63.69 -38.66
CA LEU A 224 38.79 -63.49 -37.96
C LEU A 224 39.39 -64.82 -37.49
N ALA A 225 38.58 -65.73 -36.96
CA ALA A 225 39.02 -67.06 -36.58
C ALA A 225 39.55 -67.84 -37.80
N GLN A 226 38.83 -67.80 -38.92
CA GLN A 226 39.24 -68.43 -40.18
C GLN A 226 40.50 -67.78 -40.76
N LYS A 227 40.62 -66.45 -40.72
CA LYS A 227 41.87 -65.75 -41.07
C LYS A 227 43.03 -66.23 -40.20
N LYS A 228 42.82 -66.36 -38.90
CA LYS A 228 43.86 -66.82 -37.96
C LYS A 228 44.28 -68.27 -38.26
N THR A 229 43.34 -69.17 -38.56
CA THR A 229 43.67 -70.56 -38.92
C THR A 229 44.39 -70.64 -40.25
N VAL A 230 43.93 -69.95 -41.29
CA VAL A 230 44.58 -69.92 -42.61
C VAL A 230 45.97 -69.30 -42.53
N VAL A 231 46.15 -68.19 -41.80
CA VAL A 231 47.47 -67.59 -41.57
C VAL A 231 48.37 -68.53 -40.77
N GLY A 232 47.83 -69.25 -39.78
CA GLY A 232 48.55 -70.30 -39.05
C GLY A 232 49.01 -71.43 -39.97
N GLN A 233 48.10 -71.97 -40.79
CA GLN A 233 48.40 -73.00 -41.78
C GLN A 233 49.43 -72.53 -42.81
N ALA A 234 49.33 -71.28 -43.29
CA ALA A 234 50.29 -70.70 -44.23
C ALA A 234 51.68 -70.52 -43.59
N LYS A 235 51.74 -70.08 -42.33
CA LYS A 235 52.99 -69.99 -41.56
C LYS A 235 53.61 -71.35 -41.32
N GLU A 236 52.82 -72.36 -40.97
CA GLU A 236 53.29 -73.74 -40.82
C GLU A 236 53.71 -74.37 -42.15
N ALA A 237 53.01 -74.09 -43.25
CA ALA A 237 53.41 -74.54 -44.58
C ALA A 237 54.73 -73.89 -45.01
N ARG A 238 54.90 -72.59 -44.73
CA ARG A 238 56.18 -71.90 -44.93
C ARG A 238 57.28 -72.49 -44.06
N LYS A 239 57.01 -72.75 -42.78
CA LYS A 239 57.95 -73.38 -41.85
C LYS A 239 58.30 -74.81 -42.29
N ARG A 240 57.34 -75.63 -42.72
CA ARG A 240 57.60 -76.97 -43.31
C ARG A 240 58.38 -76.89 -44.62
N ARG A 241 58.23 -75.83 -45.42
CA ARG A 241 59.05 -75.62 -46.62
C ARG A 241 60.48 -75.23 -46.28
N GLU A 242 60.66 -74.41 -45.24
CA GLU A 242 61.97 -73.94 -44.77
C GLU A 242 62.72 -75.03 -43.96
N GLU A 243 62.04 -75.84 -43.14
CA GLU A 243 62.63 -76.90 -42.30
C GLU A 243 62.58 -78.28 -42.98
N GLY A 244 61.45 -78.65 -43.57
CA GLY A 244 61.30 -79.92 -44.32
C GLY A 244 61.99 -79.91 -45.68
N GLY A 245 62.37 -78.74 -46.20
CA GLY A 245 63.24 -78.64 -47.38
C GLY A 245 64.69 -79.07 -47.09
N VAL A 246 65.13 -79.04 -45.83
CA VAL A 246 66.50 -79.42 -45.44
C VAL A 246 66.56 -80.91 -45.13
N GLU A 247 65.60 -81.44 -44.36
CA GLU A 247 65.55 -82.87 -44.00
C GLU A 247 65.23 -83.78 -45.20
N ASP A 248 64.30 -83.39 -46.07
CA ASP A 248 63.91 -84.18 -47.23
C ASP A 248 65.00 -84.15 -48.33
N MET A 249 65.76 -83.05 -48.42
CA MET A 249 66.97 -82.95 -49.27
C MET A 249 68.16 -83.70 -48.67
N GLU A 250 68.31 -83.74 -47.35
CA GLU A 250 69.34 -84.55 -46.67
C GLU A 250 69.04 -86.05 -46.76
N GLN A 251 67.78 -86.49 -46.64
CA GLN A 251 67.39 -87.89 -46.83
C GLN A 251 67.61 -88.35 -48.27
N LYS A 252 67.23 -87.53 -49.26
CA LYS A 252 67.56 -87.78 -50.68
C LYS A 252 69.07 -87.78 -50.89
N GLY A 253 69.81 -86.85 -50.28
CA GLY A 253 71.27 -86.81 -50.35
C GLY A 253 71.94 -88.06 -49.74
N ARG A 254 71.45 -88.55 -48.60
CA ARG A 254 71.90 -89.82 -47.98
C ARG A 254 71.56 -91.02 -48.86
N TRP A 255 70.37 -91.05 -49.45
CA TRP A 255 69.97 -92.11 -50.39
C TRP A 255 70.83 -92.10 -51.65
N TYR A 256 71.07 -90.93 -52.27
CA TYR A 256 71.95 -90.80 -53.43
C TYR A 256 73.41 -91.16 -53.11
N ARG A 257 73.92 -90.80 -51.93
CA ARG A 257 75.26 -91.23 -51.49
C ARG A 257 75.32 -92.73 -51.26
N ALA A 258 74.31 -93.33 -50.61
CA ALA A 258 74.24 -94.77 -50.39
C ALA A 258 74.11 -95.54 -51.72
N SER A 259 73.29 -95.05 -52.66
CA SER A 259 73.17 -95.63 -54.00
C SER A 259 74.45 -95.45 -54.82
N HIS A 260 75.13 -94.30 -54.69
CA HIS A 260 76.43 -94.07 -55.30
C HIS A 260 77.48 -95.02 -54.72
N THR A 261 77.56 -95.21 -53.39
CA THR A 261 78.48 -96.18 -52.79
C THR A 261 78.17 -97.62 -53.19
N ALA A 262 76.89 -98.00 -53.29
CA ALA A 262 76.48 -99.33 -53.76
C ALA A 262 76.81 -99.55 -55.25
N LEU A 263 76.57 -98.53 -56.09
CA LEU A 263 76.93 -98.57 -57.51
C LEU A 263 78.46 -98.56 -57.71
N SER A 264 79.22 -97.76 -56.96
CA SER A 264 80.69 -97.79 -56.98
C SER A 264 81.26 -99.14 -56.52
N GLN A 265 80.64 -99.80 -55.52
CA GLN A 265 81.02 -101.16 -55.11
C GLN A 265 80.70 -102.21 -56.17
N MET A 266 79.65 -102.02 -56.97
CA MET A 266 79.31 -102.91 -58.08
C MET A 266 80.11 -102.65 -59.37
N LEU A 267 80.54 -101.41 -59.63
CA LEU A 267 81.26 -101.02 -60.85
C LEU A 267 82.80 -101.01 -60.72
N GLY A 268 83.36 -101.23 -59.52
CA GLY A 268 84.79 -101.49 -59.35
C GLY A 268 85.72 -100.35 -59.78
N THR A 269 85.33 -99.10 -59.57
CA THR A 269 86.18 -97.92 -59.81
C THR A 269 86.55 -97.26 -58.49
N GLU A 270 87.80 -97.42 -58.06
CA GLU A 270 88.40 -96.67 -56.96
C GLU A 270 88.65 -95.22 -57.36
N SER A 271 88.06 -94.27 -56.62
CA SER A 271 88.62 -92.97 -56.17
C SER A 271 87.55 -92.17 -55.45
#